data_AF-A0A5N3WGU3-F1
#
_entry.id   AF-A0A5N3WGU3-F1
#
_cell.length_a   1.000
_cell.length_b   1.000
_cell.length_c   1.000
_cell.angle_alpha   90.00
_cell.angle_beta   90.00
_cell.angle_gamma   90.00
#
_symmetry.space_group_name_H-M   'P 1'
#
loop_
_entity.id
_entity.type
_entity.pdbx_description
1 polymer ?
#
loop_
_entity_poly.entity_id
_entity_poly.type
_entity_poly.pdbx_seq_one_letter_code
_entity_poly.pdbx_strand_id
1 'polypeptide(L)'
;MVILPMIPGLLLFTSTEVCPSLLYALGNLVIGTPASYEAALEPFNPDEDMKEATRQLKTLIDTLSPKAKDSVLNLMGKIVQSPECA
;
A
#
# COMPACT_ATOMS: atom_id res chain seq x y z
N MET A 1 17.28 -8.34 16.42
CA MET A 1 15.94 -8.16 17.02
C MET A 1 15.53 -6.71 16.84
N VAL A 2 14.78 -6.40 15.78
CA VAL A 2 14.17 -5.08 15.63
C VAL A 2 12.84 -5.15 16.36
N ILE A 3 12.76 -4.52 17.53
CA ILE A 3 11.52 -4.41 18.29
C ILE A 3 10.72 -3.31 17.61
N LEU A 4 9.84 -3.68 16.68
CA LEU A 4 8.86 -2.77 16.11
C LEU A 4 7.77 -2.54 17.17
N PRO A 5 7.44 -1.28 17.53
CA PRO A 5 6.41 -1.02 18.54
C PRO A 5 5.08 -1.63 18.09
N MET A 6 4.48 -2.42 18.98
CA MET A 6 3.22 -3.11 18.74
C MET A 6 2.10 -2.10 18.62
N ILE A 7 1.76 -1.72 17.38
CA ILE A 7 0.53 -0.99 17.07
C ILE A 7 -0.61 -2.01 17.27
N PRO A 8 -1.61 -1.75 18.15
CA PRO A 8 -2.64 -2.73 18.54
C PRO A 8 -3.58 -3.23 17.42
N GLY A 9 -3.34 -2.91 16.16
CA GLY A 9 -4.07 -3.42 14.99
C GLY A 9 -3.33 -4.48 14.17
N LEU A 10 -2.10 -4.85 14.54
CA LEU A 10 -1.19 -5.63 13.68
C LEU A 10 -1.22 -7.16 13.91
N LEU A 11 -2.32 -7.72 14.43
CA LEU A 11 -2.38 -9.15 14.81
C LEU A 11 -2.79 -10.13 13.70
N LEU A 12 -2.78 -9.75 12.42
CA LEU A 12 -3.24 -10.64 11.34
C LEU A 12 -2.35 -10.64 10.10
N PHE A 13 -1.08 -11.04 10.23
CA PHE A 13 -0.27 -11.34 9.03
C PHE A 13 0.56 -12.60 9.24
N THR A 14 -0.11 -13.74 9.40
CA THR A 14 0.51 -15.07 9.24
C THR A 14 0.14 -15.68 7.89
N SER A 15 0.23 -14.89 6.81
CA SER A 15 0.04 -15.39 5.44
C SER A 15 1.41 -15.42 4.78
N THR A 16 1.88 -16.61 4.39
CA THR A 16 3.07 -16.82 3.55
C THR A 16 2.86 -16.30 2.11
N GLU A 17 1.63 -15.92 1.77
CA GLU A 17 1.26 -15.36 0.48
C GLU A 17 0.95 -13.87 0.60
N VAL A 18 1.52 -13.08 -0.31
CA VAL A 18 1.27 -11.64 -0.38
C VAL A 18 -0.17 -11.38 -0.81
N CYS A 19 -0.92 -10.64 0.01
CA CYS A 19 -2.34 -10.33 -0.23
C CYS A 19 -2.55 -9.64 -1.60
N PRO A 20 -3.24 -10.29 -2.57
CA PRO A 20 -3.44 -9.70 -3.90
C PRO A 20 -4.22 -8.37 -3.86
N SER A 21 -5.19 -8.26 -2.96
CA SER A 21 -5.98 -7.04 -2.79
C SER A 21 -5.13 -5.89 -2.24
N LEU A 22 -4.15 -6.17 -1.38
CA LEU A 22 -3.20 -5.16 -0.91
C LEU A 22 -2.28 -4.69 -2.06
N LEU A 23 -1.78 -5.63 -2.88
CA LEU A 23 -0.99 -5.28 -4.06
C LEU A 23 -1.77 -4.42 -5.05
N TYR A 24 -3.05 -4.73 -5.25
CA TYR A 24 -3.93 -3.94 -6.10
C TYR A 24 -4.14 -2.52 -5.56
N ALA A 25 -4.40 -2.36 -4.26
CA ALA A 25 -4.54 -1.05 -3.63
C ALA A 25 -3.24 -0.23 -3.74
N LEU A 26 -2.09 -0.85 -3.47
CA LEU A 26 -0.77 -0.22 -3.59
C LEU A 26 -0.42 0.16 -5.04
N GLY A 27 -0.79 -0.66 -6.02
CA GLY A 27 -0.65 -0.31 -7.44
C GLY A 27 -1.46 0.93 -7.79
N ASN A 28 -2.73 0.99 -7.36
CA ASN A 28 -3.58 2.15 -7.59
C ASN A 28 -3.12 3.39 -6.83
N LEU A 29 -2.49 3.24 -5.66
CA LEU A 29 -1.86 4.35 -4.95
C LEU A 29 -0.78 5.02 -5.81
N VAL A 30 0.10 4.22 -6.43
CA VAL A 30 1.28 4.74 -7.14
C VAL A 30 0.95 5.24 -8.54
N ILE A 31 0.20 4.45 -9.33
CA ILE A 31 -0.06 4.74 -10.76
C ILE A 31 -1.54 4.93 -11.11
N GLY A 32 -2.46 4.67 -10.19
CA GLY A 32 -3.89 4.87 -10.41
C GLY A 32 -4.33 6.33 -10.32
N THR A 33 -5.58 6.59 -10.69
CA THR A 33 -6.28 7.84 -10.40
C THR A 33 -6.75 7.86 -8.94
N PRO A 34 -7.03 9.04 -8.35
CA PRO A 34 -7.63 9.12 -7.02
C PRO A 34 -8.88 8.26 -6.86
N ALA A 35 -9.80 8.30 -7.84
CA ALA A 35 -11.02 7.49 -7.82
C ALA A 35 -10.73 5.98 -7.88
N SER A 36 -9.76 5.54 -8.70
CA SER A 36 -9.39 4.12 -8.75
C SER A 36 -8.74 3.62 -7.46
N TYR A 37 -8.02 4.50 -6.76
CA TYR A 37 -7.42 4.19 -5.47
C TYR A 37 -8.49 4.10 -4.37
N GLU A 38 -9.43 5.04 -4.32
CA GLU A 38 -10.57 4.97 -3.39
C GLU A 38 -11.39 3.69 -3.60
N ALA A 39 -11.70 3.36 -4.86
CA ALA A 39 -12.41 2.13 -5.20
C ALA A 39 -11.62 0.87 -4.80
N ALA A 40 -10.29 0.90 -4.88
CA ALA A 40 -9.45 -0.21 -4.43
C ALA A 40 -9.46 -0.38 -2.90
N LEU A 41 -9.80 0.67 -2.14
CA LEU A 41 -9.88 0.64 -0.68
C LEU A 41 -11.27 0.29 -0.15
N GLU A 42 -12.35 0.52 -0.91
CA GLU A 42 -13.73 0.25 -0.48
C GLU A 42 -13.96 -1.17 0.09
N PRO A 43 -13.41 -2.27 -0.47
CA PRO A 43 -13.62 -3.61 0.07
C PRO A 43 -13.13 -3.82 1.51
N PHE A 44 -12.24 -2.95 2.00
CA PHE A 44 -11.71 -3.00 3.36
C PHE A 44 -12.53 -2.18 4.36
N ASN A 45 -13.61 -1.54 3.88
CA ASN A 45 -14.52 -0.72 4.68
C ASN A 45 -13.79 0.32 5.58
N PRO A 46 -12.94 1.20 5.00
CA PRO A 46 -12.24 2.23 5.76
C PRO A 46 -13.24 3.23 6.35
N ASP A 47 -12.97 3.69 7.58
CA ASP A 47 -13.69 4.82 8.17
C ASP A 47 -13.28 6.17 7.54
N GLU A 48 -13.96 7.25 7.94
CA GLU A 48 -13.72 8.57 7.35
C GLU A 48 -12.32 9.12 7.63
N ASP A 49 -11.74 8.83 8.79
CA ASP A 49 -10.38 9.26 9.13
C ASP A 49 -9.35 8.50 8.27
N MET A 50 -9.56 7.20 8.05
CA MET A 50 -8.75 6.38 7.15
C MET A 50 -8.86 6.84 5.68
N LYS A 51 -10.07 7.20 5.22
CA LYS A 51 -10.27 7.75 3.87
C LYS A 51 -9.54 9.07 3.69
N GLU A 52 -9.62 9.96 4.66
CA GLU A 52 -8.94 11.25 4.59
C GLU A 52 -7.42 11.10 4.60
N ALA A 53 -6.88 10.26 5.47
CA ALA A 53 -5.44 9.98 5.52
C ALA A 53 -4.92 9.41 4.19
N THR A 54 -5.66 8.49 3.57
CA THR A 54 -5.27 7.86 2.30
C THR A 54 -5.39 8.83 1.12
N ARG A 55 -6.34 9.77 1.13
CA ARG A 55 -6.40 10.88 0.14
C ARG A 55 -5.19 11.81 0.22
N GLN A 56 -4.77 12.18 1.42
CA GLN A 56 -3.57 13.02 1.60
C GLN A 56 -2.32 12.30 1.10
N LEU A 57 -2.18 11.02 1.43
CA LEU A 57 -1.08 10.19 0.91
C LEU A 57 -1.11 10.13 -0.63
N LYS A 58 -2.28 9.89 -1.23
CA LYS A 58 -2.42 9.83 -2.70
C LYS A 58 -2.00 11.15 -3.36
N THR A 59 -2.38 12.28 -2.78
CA THR A 59 -1.99 13.61 -3.27
C THR A 59 -0.48 13.79 -3.27
N LEU A 60 0.21 13.35 -2.21
CA LEU A 60 1.66 13.40 -2.14
C LEU A 60 2.29 12.50 -3.21
N ILE A 61 1.81 11.26 -3.36
CA ILE A 61 2.30 10.31 -4.36
C ILE A 61 2.06 10.82 -5.79
N ASP A 62 0.98 11.55 -6.03
CA ASP A 62 0.68 12.13 -7.35
C ASP A 62 1.60 13.28 -7.75
N THR A 63 2.33 13.88 -6.80
CA THR A 63 3.36 14.87 -7.12
C THR A 63 4.64 14.25 -7.68
N LEU A 64 4.81 12.93 -7.55
CA LEU A 64 5.99 12.23 -8.04
C LEU A 64 6.02 12.18 -9.58
N SER A 65 7.23 12.37 -10.14
CA SER A 65 7.44 12.16 -11.58
C SER A 65 7.11 10.71 -12.00
N PRO A 66 6.75 10.47 -13.27
CA PRO A 66 6.49 9.11 -13.77
C PRO A 66 7.65 8.14 -13.50
N LYS A 67 8.90 8.58 -13.70
CA LYS A 67 10.10 7.78 -13.40
C LYS A 67 10.21 7.39 -11.93
N ALA A 68 9.83 8.30 -11.03
CA ALA A 68 9.84 8.01 -9.60
C ALA A 68 8.75 7.00 -9.24
N LYS A 69 7.54 7.13 -9.80
CA LYS A 69 6.44 6.16 -9.64
C LYS A 69 6.84 4.76 -10.11
N ASP A 70 7.46 4.65 -11.29
CA ASP A 70 7.99 3.37 -11.81
C ASP A 70 9.07 2.77 -10.90
N SER A 71 9.99 3.62 -10.39
CA SER A 71 11.05 3.17 -9.50
C SER A 71 10.50 2.64 -8.17
N VAL A 72 9.45 3.27 -7.64
CA VAL A 72 8.73 2.82 -6.45
C VAL A 72 8.07 1.47 -6.71
N LEU A 73 7.32 1.31 -7.80
CA LEU A 73 6.68 0.02 -8.14
C LEU A 73 7.71 -1.12 -8.28
N ASN A 74 8.84 -0.84 -8.95
CA ASN A 74 9.91 -1.82 -9.10
C ASN A 74 10.52 -2.21 -7.74
N LEU A 75 10.71 -1.23 -6.85
CA LEU A 75 11.18 -1.49 -5.49
C LEU A 75 10.17 -2.38 -4.72
N MET A 76 8.88 -2.10 -4.82
CA MET A 76 7.84 -2.91 -4.17
C MET A 76 7.84 -4.35 -4.69
N GLY A 77 7.98 -4.54 -6.00
CA GLY A 77 8.13 -5.87 -6.60
C GLY A 77 9.34 -6.63 -6.07
N LYS A 78 10.49 -5.95 -5.91
CA LYS A 78 11.70 -6.53 -5.32
C LYS A 78 11.52 -6.91 -3.85
N ILE A 79 10.81 -6.10 -3.06
CA ILE A 79 10.52 -6.39 -1.65
C ILE A 79 9.66 -7.66 -1.56
N VAL A 80 8.57 -7.72 -2.33
CA VAL A 80 7.63 -8.86 -2.33
C VAL A 80 8.30 -10.17 -2.77
N GLN A 81 9.30 -10.10 -3.65
CA GLN A 81 10.05 -11.27 -4.14
C GLN A 81 11.28 -11.59 -3.26
N SER A 82 11.55 -10.80 -2.22
CA SER A 82 12.70 -10.98 -1.35
C SER A 82 12.53 -12.23 -0.48
N PRO A 83 13.61 -12.99 -0.18
CA PRO A 83 13.59 -14.05 0.83
C PRO A 83 13.13 -13.58 2.22
N GLU A 84 13.23 -12.28 2.51
CA GLU A 84 12.73 -11.67 3.76
C GLU A 84 11.20 -11.61 3.85
N CYS A 85 10.49 -11.87 2.75
CA CYS A 85 9.02 -11.88 2.68
C CYS A 85 8.46 -13.28 2.31
N ALA A 86 9.29 -14.33 2.41
CA ALA A 86 8.96 -15.73 2.12
C ALA A 86 8.55 -16.53 3.36
#